data_AF-A0A963AIH7-F1
#
_entry.id   AF-A0A963AIH7-F1
#
_cell.length_a   1.000
_cell.length_b   1.000
_cell.length_c   1.000
_cell.angle_alpha   90.00
_cell.angle_beta   90.00
_cell.angle_gamma   90.00
#
_symmetry.space_group_name_H-M   'P 1'
#
loop_
_entity.id
_entity.type
_entity.pdbx_description
1 polymer ?
#
loop_
_entity_poly.entity_id
_entity_poly.type
_entity_poly.pdbx_seq_one_letter_code
_entity_poly.pdbx_strand_id
1 'polypeptide(L)'
;MLLIRRYSILLPLLLVLVYPIFSQAQEGTFKVVVSIKPVHSILASLMKGGDEPVLLVSGSESPFEHQLTDSQKKQIMDADMLVWTGPELEAFMVEAVAKLSDKTKVVELLDQPALKILPHCCKENARDPFFWMDSRNILILADELTRMLMDANPARAHLYQRNRRELNAKLAEIDRRYEYGYRGLSQGVVLLYYDSLQYFSQAYAMRLGDVLSPLPPAPVPTAKLLQARGNIRNGTVQCVLTEAGMPANHLSLLTDGLSVKIGELDSFGRQFQPGPELYVQMMDYNTGVINNCLGREDQPKNVYLDSGGRAPDEKIGGPFMLTDQFGRLITDKDLLGNYHILFFGYTFCPDICPTSLQVLTRALQILGEAGNRFIPWFISIDPERDKVERLREYVNYFGQNMVGLTGSISMIERVARQYQVSYEKVMEEGGDPRLYTMDHSAGLFLIGPDGQFITKFANGITSQALADRLREYK
;
A
#
# COMPACT_ATOMS: atom_id res chain seq x y z
N MET A 1 61.46 35.71 66.90
CA MET A 1 60.63 36.82 67.38
C MET A 1 60.17 37.62 66.17
N LEU A 2 58.85 37.84 66.03
CA LEU A 2 58.12 38.56 64.97
C LEU A 2 58.05 37.87 63.57
N LEU A 3 56.93 37.28 63.13
CA LEU A 3 55.57 37.79 62.81
C LEU A 3 55.45 38.39 61.39
N ILE A 4 54.62 37.70 60.58
CA ILE A 4 53.46 38.22 59.83
C ILE A 4 53.55 38.46 58.30
N ARG A 5 52.62 37.73 57.64
CA ARG A 5 51.80 37.97 56.44
C ARG A 5 52.43 37.93 55.03
N ARG A 6 52.16 36.77 54.41
CA ARG A 6 51.93 36.58 52.98
C ARG A 6 50.69 37.36 52.52
N TYR A 7 50.81 38.13 51.45
CA TYR A 7 49.69 38.51 50.58
C TYR A 7 50.07 38.15 49.14
N SER A 8 49.48 37.07 48.65
CA SER A 8 49.48 36.70 47.24
C SER A 8 48.46 37.58 46.52
N ILE A 9 48.93 38.37 45.55
CA ILE A 9 48.08 39.17 44.67
C ILE A 9 47.49 38.22 43.63
N LEU A 10 46.20 37.89 43.78
CA LEU A 10 45.39 37.17 42.80
C LEU A 10 44.97 38.13 41.69
N LEU A 11 45.50 37.90 40.49
CA LEU A 11 45.08 38.53 39.24
C LEU A 11 43.78 37.85 38.77
N PRO A 12 42.63 38.52 38.61
CA PRO A 12 41.44 37.88 38.08
C PRO A 12 41.55 37.79 36.56
N LEU A 13 41.63 36.57 36.04
CA LEU A 13 41.53 36.25 34.63
C LEU A 13 40.09 36.49 34.17
N LEU A 14 39.83 37.59 33.45
CA LEU A 14 38.51 37.91 32.89
C LEU A 14 38.26 37.02 31.66
N LEU A 15 37.65 35.86 31.88
CA LEU A 15 37.21 34.94 30.84
C LEU A 15 35.91 35.48 30.22
N VAL A 16 36.03 36.18 29.09
CA VAL A 16 34.88 36.57 28.26
C VAL A 16 34.32 35.31 27.60
N LEU A 17 33.28 34.74 28.21
CA LEU A 17 32.43 33.72 27.61
C LEU A 17 31.66 34.34 26.44
N VAL A 18 32.21 34.22 25.23
CA VAL A 18 31.44 34.42 24.00
C VAL A 18 30.48 33.23 23.91
N TYR A 19 29.29 33.35 24.48
CA TYR A 19 28.19 32.45 24.17
C TYR A 19 27.86 32.66 22.68
N PRO A 20 27.93 31.63 21.84
CA PRO A 20 27.33 31.73 20.51
C PRO A 20 25.84 31.95 20.75
N ILE A 21 25.36 33.16 20.43
CA ILE A 21 23.95 33.42 20.25
C ILE A 21 23.57 32.59 19.03
N PHE A 22 23.15 31.34 19.26
CA PHE A 22 22.35 30.61 18.29
C PHE A 22 21.04 31.39 18.19
N SER A 23 20.99 32.29 17.23
CA SER A 23 19.74 32.84 16.76
C SER A 23 18.96 31.64 16.20
N GLN A 24 18.06 31.07 17.00
CA GLN A 24 16.98 30.28 16.44
C GLN A 24 16.17 31.28 15.61
N ALA A 25 16.45 31.30 14.30
CA ALA A 25 15.55 31.95 13.36
C ALA A 25 14.18 31.34 13.62
N GLN A 26 13.23 32.17 14.03
CA GLN A 26 11.83 31.79 14.12
C GLN A 26 11.35 31.63 12.67
N GLU A 27 11.53 30.42 12.13
CA GLU A 27 11.06 30.06 10.80
C GLU A 27 9.54 30.30 10.74
N GLY A 28 9.10 30.99 9.69
CA GLY A 28 7.68 31.28 9.48
C GLY A 28 6.84 29.99 9.45
N THR A 29 5.57 30.10 9.85
CA THR A 29 4.66 28.95 9.86
C THR A 29 4.31 28.57 8.42
N PHE A 30 4.53 27.31 8.04
CA PHE A 30 4.18 26.78 6.73
C PHE A 30 2.74 26.22 6.80
N LYS A 31 1.80 26.90 6.14
CA LYS A 31 0.37 26.64 6.24
C LYS A 31 -0.09 25.70 5.14
N VAL A 32 -0.38 24.47 5.55
CA VAL A 32 -1.02 23.46 4.69
C VAL A 32 -2.52 23.42 5.03
N VAL A 33 -3.36 23.60 4.02
CA VAL A 33 -4.82 23.41 4.12
C VAL A 33 -5.20 22.14 3.40
N VAL A 34 -6.08 21.34 4.00
CA VAL A 34 -6.56 20.07 3.44
C VAL A 34 -8.07 19.95 3.57
N SER A 35 -8.72 19.43 2.53
CA SER A 35 -10.18 19.36 2.47
C SER A 35 -10.79 18.37 3.45
N ILE A 36 -10.33 17.11 3.47
CA ILE A 36 -11.01 15.99 4.15
C ILE A 36 -10.13 15.23 5.14
N LYS A 37 -10.77 14.60 6.13
CA LYS A 37 -10.13 13.84 7.22
C LYS A 37 -9.17 12.73 6.78
N PRO A 38 -9.48 11.86 5.80
CA PRO A 38 -8.56 10.79 5.40
C PRO A 38 -7.21 11.33 4.90
N VAL A 39 -7.23 12.36 4.06
CA VAL A 39 -6.02 13.02 3.53
C VAL A 39 -5.32 13.83 4.62
N HIS A 40 -6.08 14.51 5.49
CA HIS A 40 -5.54 15.22 6.66
C HIS A 40 -4.74 14.29 7.57
N SER A 41 -5.21 13.07 7.80
CA SER A 41 -4.50 12.09 8.64
C SER A 41 -3.11 11.77 8.10
N ILE A 42 -2.97 11.65 6.77
CA ILE A 42 -1.69 11.40 6.09
C ILE A 42 -0.77 12.62 6.22
N LEU A 43 -1.27 13.82 5.91
CA LEU A 43 -0.49 15.06 6.05
C LEU A 43 -0.07 15.32 7.51
N ALA A 44 -0.97 15.12 8.47
CA ALA A 44 -0.68 15.28 9.90
C ALA A 44 0.39 14.30 10.36
N SER A 45 0.39 13.07 9.83
CA SER A 45 1.45 12.08 10.08
C SER A 45 2.79 12.55 9.52
N LEU A 46 2.82 13.02 8.27
CA LEU A 46 4.04 13.52 7.62
C LEU A 46 4.59 14.78 8.27
N MET A 47 3.73 15.70 8.71
CA MET A 47 4.09 16.99 9.31
C MET A 47 4.30 16.92 10.83
N LYS A 48 4.11 15.75 11.46
CA LYS A 48 4.23 15.56 12.91
C LYS A 48 5.54 16.15 13.47
N GLY A 49 5.41 16.99 14.49
CA GLY A 49 6.55 17.70 15.10
C GLY A 49 6.90 19.04 14.42
N GLY A 50 6.09 19.49 13.47
CA GLY A 50 6.14 20.82 12.85
C GLY A 50 4.78 21.53 12.93
N ASP A 51 4.40 22.23 11.85
CA ASP A 51 3.10 22.89 11.72
C ASP A 51 1.99 21.84 11.52
N GLU A 52 0.80 22.10 12.08
CA GLU A 52 -0.36 21.21 11.89
C GLU A 52 -1.16 21.62 10.64
N PRO A 53 -1.53 20.67 9.76
CA PRO A 53 -2.37 20.97 8.61
C PRO A 53 -3.78 21.35 9.05
N VAL A 54 -4.31 22.42 8.46
CA VAL A 54 -5.67 22.93 8.69
C VAL A 54 -6.66 22.07 7.91
N LEU A 55 -7.60 21.44 8.63
CA LEU A 55 -8.68 20.64 8.04
C LEU A 55 -9.93 21.49 7.80
N LEU A 56 -10.46 21.47 6.57
CA LEU A 56 -11.70 22.18 6.23
C LEU A 56 -12.94 21.43 6.73
N VAL A 57 -13.17 20.19 6.25
CA VAL A 57 -14.32 19.36 6.64
C VAL A 57 -13.98 18.59 7.91
N SER A 58 -14.09 19.27 9.06
CA SER A 58 -13.72 18.73 10.37
C SER A 58 -14.88 18.11 11.16
N GLY A 59 -16.12 18.50 10.82
CA GLY A 59 -17.33 18.06 11.51
C GLY A 59 -17.83 16.67 11.09
N SER A 60 -19.06 16.38 11.51
CA SER A 60 -19.84 15.21 11.08
C SER A 60 -20.72 15.55 9.88
N GLU A 61 -20.29 16.41 8.98
CA GLU A 61 -20.97 16.64 7.70
C GLU A 61 -20.25 15.89 6.57
N SER A 62 -20.98 15.59 5.50
CA SER A 62 -20.41 14.91 4.35
C SER A 62 -19.74 15.93 3.43
N PRO A 63 -18.57 15.64 2.82
CA PRO A 63 -17.94 16.57 1.87
C PRO A 63 -18.85 16.96 0.70
N PHE A 64 -19.81 16.09 0.32
CA PHE A 64 -20.78 16.39 -0.73
C PHE A 64 -21.75 17.54 -0.40
N GLU A 65 -21.97 17.82 0.89
CA GLU A 65 -22.95 18.80 1.36
C GLU A 65 -22.30 20.02 2.03
N HIS A 66 -20.96 20.02 2.17
CA HIS A 66 -20.25 21.06 2.88
C HIS A 66 -20.32 22.42 2.18
N GLN A 67 -20.30 23.49 2.98
CA GLN A 67 -20.23 24.86 2.49
C GLN A 67 -19.09 25.61 3.19
N LEU A 68 -18.29 26.33 2.39
CA LEU A 68 -17.18 27.12 2.94
C LEU A 68 -17.70 28.31 3.74
N THR A 69 -17.30 28.35 5.00
CA THR A 69 -17.40 29.53 5.86
C THR A 69 -16.40 30.61 5.43
N ASP A 70 -16.63 31.86 5.82
CA ASP A 70 -15.70 32.96 5.49
C ASP A 70 -14.32 32.78 6.15
N SER A 71 -14.27 32.13 7.32
CA SER A 71 -13.01 31.74 7.96
C SER A 71 -12.22 30.75 7.11
N GLN A 72 -12.87 29.70 6.59
CA GLN A 72 -12.22 28.72 5.73
C GLN A 72 -11.76 29.33 4.40
N LYS A 73 -12.55 30.23 3.79
CA LYS A 73 -12.12 30.97 2.60
C LYS A 73 -10.83 31.75 2.87
N LYS A 74 -10.74 32.40 4.03
CA LYS A 74 -9.51 33.10 4.45
C LYS A 74 -8.34 32.13 4.66
N GLN A 75 -8.56 30.99 5.32
CA GLN A 75 -7.53 29.97 5.50
C GLN A 75 -7.00 29.45 4.15
N ILE A 76 -7.89 29.23 3.17
CA ILE A 76 -7.52 28.82 1.81
C ILE A 76 -6.68 29.90 1.12
N MET A 77 -7.08 31.18 1.19
CA MET A 77 -6.32 32.29 0.59
C MET A 77 -4.95 32.51 1.24
N ASP A 78 -4.83 32.23 2.54
CA ASP A 78 -3.60 32.39 3.31
C ASP A 78 -2.69 31.14 3.27
N ALA A 79 -3.07 30.10 2.50
CA ALA A 79 -2.35 28.82 2.46
C ALA A 79 -1.09 28.89 1.59
N ASP A 80 0.00 28.27 2.05
CA ASP A 80 1.19 28.01 1.25
C ASP A 80 0.95 26.79 0.34
N MET A 81 0.21 25.79 0.85
CA MET A 81 -0.18 24.59 0.10
C MET A 81 -1.63 24.22 0.40
N LEU A 82 -2.42 23.96 -0.65
CA LEU A 82 -3.78 23.47 -0.57
C LEU A 82 -3.86 22.07 -1.17
N VAL A 83 -4.32 21.09 -0.40
CA VAL A 83 -4.51 19.71 -0.85
C VAL A 83 -5.99 19.35 -0.80
N TRP A 84 -6.55 18.94 -1.93
CA TRP A 84 -7.97 18.57 -2.04
C TRP A 84 -8.14 17.40 -3.01
N THR A 85 -9.25 16.66 -2.90
CA THR A 85 -9.42 15.44 -3.70
C THR A 85 -9.70 15.80 -5.15
N GLY A 86 -10.76 16.58 -5.39
CA GLY A 86 -11.11 17.08 -6.71
C GLY A 86 -12.58 17.49 -6.82
N PRO A 87 -13.00 18.03 -7.97
CA PRO A 87 -14.36 18.55 -8.15
C PRO A 87 -15.45 17.47 -8.02
N GLU A 88 -15.12 16.19 -8.20
CA GLU A 88 -16.06 15.07 -8.06
C GLU A 88 -16.55 14.84 -6.63
N LEU A 89 -15.78 15.25 -5.62
CA LEU A 89 -16.13 15.13 -4.21
C LEU A 89 -16.41 16.49 -3.58
N GLU A 90 -15.51 17.46 -3.77
CA GLU A 90 -15.56 18.76 -3.11
C GLU A 90 -15.96 19.88 -4.08
N ALA A 91 -17.15 19.80 -4.68
CA ALA A 91 -17.66 20.84 -5.59
C ALA A 91 -17.63 22.26 -4.97
N PHE A 92 -17.78 22.37 -3.64
CA PHE A 92 -17.69 23.62 -2.89
C PHE A 92 -16.31 24.30 -2.96
N MET A 93 -15.24 23.57 -3.32
CA MET A 93 -13.88 24.10 -3.44
C MET A 93 -13.61 24.75 -4.79
N VAL A 94 -14.34 24.39 -5.85
CA VAL A 94 -14.00 24.76 -7.23
C VAL A 94 -13.85 26.27 -7.41
N GLU A 95 -14.79 27.06 -6.91
CA GLU A 95 -14.72 28.52 -7.01
C GLU A 95 -13.59 29.12 -6.16
N ALA A 96 -13.33 28.55 -4.98
CA ALA A 96 -12.26 29.02 -4.10
C ALA A 96 -10.87 28.75 -4.70
N VAL A 97 -10.67 27.54 -5.24
CA VAL A 97 -9.43 27.13 -5.90
C VAL A 97 -9.15 28.00 -7.13
N ALA A 98 -10.18 28.28 -7.95
CA ALA A 98 -10.03 29.11 -9.15
C ALA A 98 -9.60 30.56 -8.88
N LYS A 99 -9.78 31.06 -7.64
CA LYS A 99 -9.42 32.42 -7.22
C LYS A 99 -8.04 32.50 -6.56
N LEU A 100 -7.37 31.38 -6.33
CA LEU A 100 -6.05 31.38 -5.70
C LEU A 100 -4.98 31.97 -6.62
N SER A 101 -4.03 32.68 -6.02
CA SER A 101 -2.86 33.21 -6.73
C SER A 101 -1.79 32.13 -6.92
N ASP A 102 -0.85 32.35 -7.85
CA ASP A 102 0.29 31.46 -8.12
C ASP A 102 1.22 31.22 -6.92
N LYS A 103 1.05 31.96 -5.82
CA LYS A 103 1.81 31.77 -4.58
C LYS A 103 1.40 30.51 -3.80
N THR A 104 0.16 30.06 -3.95
CA THR A 104 -0.35 28.87 -3.24
C THR A 104 -0.13 27.64 -4.09
N LYS A 105 0.57 26.64 -3.56
CA LYS A 105 0.72 25.34 -4.22
C LYS A 105 -0.59 24.55 -4.11
N VAL A 106 -1.37 24.51 -5.18
CA VAL A 106 -2.60 23.69 -5.24
C VAL A 106 -2.26 22.27 -5.70
N VAL A 107 -2.77 21.27 -4.97
CA VAL A 107 -2.64 19.85 -5.26
C VAL A 107 -4.02 19.22 -5.33
N GLU A 108 -4.47 18.91 -6.54
CA GLU A 108 -5.65 18.08 -6.79
C GLU A 108 -5.23 16.61 -6.83
N LEU A 109 -5.74 15.80 -5.90
CA LEU A 109 -5.30 14.40 -5.74
C LEU A 109 -5.77 13.51 -6.89
N LEU A 110 -6.97 13.74 -7.43
CA LEU A 110 -7.49 12.97 -8.56
C LEU A 110 -6.76 13.24 -9.88
N ASP A 111 -5.91 14.26 -9.94
CA ASP A 111 -5.07 14.56 -11.11
C ASP A 111 -3.62 14.05 -10.93
N GLN A 112 -3.31 13.37 -9.82
CA GLN A 112 -1.95 12.88 -9.57
C GLN A 112 -1.66 11.60 -10.38
N PRO A 113 -0.69 11.62 -11.31
CA PRO A 113 -0.44 10.50 -12.21
C PRO A 113 0.14 9.26 -11.51
N ALA A 114 0.74 9.45 -10.34
CA ALA A 114 1.26 8.34 -9.54
C ALA A 114 0.14 7.56 -8.85
N LEU A 115 -0.98 8.21 -8.52
CA LEU A 115 -2.09 7.56 -7.84
C LEU A 115 -2.85 6.67 -8.82
N LYS A 116 -3.26 5.49 -8.35
CA LYS A 116 -4.24 4.68 -9.07
C LYS A 116 -5.58 5.40 -8.93
N ILE A 117 -6.07 6.02 -10.01
CA ILE A 117 -7.38 6.65 -10.07
C ILE A 117 -8.29 5.82 -10.98
N LEU A 118 -9.44 5.40 -10.45
CA LEU A 118 -10.45 4.62 -11.16
C LEU A 118 -11.49 5.53 -11.81
N PRO A 119 -12.07 5.12 -12.95
CA PRO A 119 -13.17 5.85 -13.55
C PRO A 119 -14.43 5.70 -12.69
N HIS A 120 -15.20 6.78 -12.59
CA HIS A 120 -16.51 6.79 -11.96
C HIS A 120 -17.48 5.87 -12.73
N CYS A 121 -18.27 5.05 -12.04
CA CYS A 121 -19.11 4.01 -12.65
C CYS A 121 -20.07 4.50 -13.75
N CYS A 122 -20.53 5.74 -13.61
CA CYS A 122 -21.81 6.15 -14.18
C CYS A 122 -21.80 7.56 -14.79
N LYS A 123 -20.65 8.22 -14.81
CA LYS A 123 -20.48 9.56 -15.39
C LYS A 123 -19.23 9.55 -16.24
N GLU A 124 -19.40 9.79 -17.53
CA GLU A 124 -18.30 9.80 -18.49
C GLU A 124 -17.26 10.87 -18.11
N ASN A 125 -15.98 10.52 -18.20
CA ASN A 125 -14.84 11.37 -17.84
C ASN A 125 -14.78 11.83 -16.38
N ALA A 126 -15.62 11.30 -15.48
CA ALA A 126 -15.50 11.54 -14.05
C ALA A 126 -14.64 10.45 -13.38
N ARG A 127 -13.98 10.83 -12.28
CA ARG A 127 -13.09 9.97 -11.50
C ARG A 127 -13.77 9.55 -10.20
N ASP A 128 -13.54 8.32 -9.74
CA ASP A 128 -14.01 7.88 -8.42
C ASP A 128 -13.14 8.54 -7.32
N PRO A 129 -13.73 9.32 -6.41
CA PRO A 129 -12.99 10.02 -5.38
C PRO A 129 -12.45 9.13 -4.25
N PHE A 130 -12.94 7.90 -4.04
CA PHE A 130 -12.64 7.08 -2.85
C PHE A 130 -11.28 6.35 -2.87
N PHE A 131 -10.28 6.95 -3.52
CA PHE A 131 -8.98 6.33 -3.79
C PHE A 131 -8.23 5.93 -2.50
N TRP A 132 -8.55 6.56 -1.36
CA TRP A 132 -7.99 6.27 -0.05
C TRP A 132 -8.49 4.97 0.57
N MET A 133 -9.52 4.35 0.01
CA MET A 133 -10.03 3.05 0.45
C MET A 133 -9.15 1.88 -0.05
N ASP A 134 -8.05 2.15 -0.76
CA ASP A 134 -6.95 1.20 -1.03
C ASP A 134 -5.69 1.67 -0.28
N SER A 135 -5.26 0.90 0.72
CA SER A 135 -4.11 1.25 1.56
C SER A 135 -2.80 1.32 0.77
N ARG A 136 -2.69 0.58 -0.34
CA ARG A 136 -1.54 0.60 -1.25
C ARG A 136 -1.50 1.89 -2.05
N ASN A 137 -2.66 2.46 -2.37
CA ASN A 137 -2.77 3.76 -2.99
C ASN A 137 -2.39 4.88 -2.00
N ILE A 138 -2.63 4.68 -0.70
CA ILE A 138 -2.21 5.60 0.35
C ILE A 138 -0.71 5.53 0.65
N LEU A 139 -0.06 4.38 0.47
CA LEU A 139 1.41 4.32 0.45
C LEU A 139 1.99 5.22 -0.67
N ILE A 140 1.39 5.20 -1.86
CA ILE A 140 1.81 6.07 -2.97
C ILE A 140 1.51 7.55 -2.64
N LEU A 141 0.34 7.85 -2.08
CA LEU A 141 -0.01 9.21 -1.64
C LEU A 141 1.00 9.75 -0.62
N ALA A 142 1.39 8.94 0.37
CA ALA A 142 2.35 9.34 1.39
C ALA A 142 3.70 9.71 0.78
N ASP A 143 4.16 8.95 -0.22
CA ASP A 143 5.39 9.22 -0.96
C ASP A 143 5.31 10.53 -1.74
N GLU A 144 4.22 10.73 -2.49
CA GLU A 144 4.00 11.94 -3.30
C GLU A 144 3.85 13.19 -2.44
N LEU A 145 3.05 13.13 -1.37
CA LEU A 145 2.90 14.25 -0.44
C LEU A 145 4.22 14.57 0.27
N THR A 146 5.03 13.56 0.61
CA THR A 146 6.36 13.79 1.19
C THR A 146 7.24 14.58 0.23
N ARG A 147 7.27 14.19 -1.05
CA ARG A 147 8.03 14.89 -2.08
C ARG A 147 7.54 16.34 -2.22
N MET A 148 6.23 16.55 -2.31
CA MET A 148 5.65 17.89 -2.45
C MET A 148 5.91 18.77 -1.22
N LEU A 149 5.85 18.21 -0.01
CA LEU A 149 6.18 18.92 1.23
C LEU A 149 7.67 19.30 1.29
N MET A 150 8.56 18.41 0.86
CA MET A 150 9.99 18.71 0.77
C MET A 150 10.29 19.81 -0.25
N ASP A 151 9.61 19.80 -1.40
CA ASP A 151 9.77 20.82 -2.45
C ASP A 151 9.25 22.18 -1.97
N ALA A 152 8.11 22.19 -1.27
CA ALA A 152 7.46 23.42 -0.80
C ALA A 152 8.08 23.99 0.50
N ASN A 153 8.63 23.13 1.36
CA ASN A 153 9.30 23.52 2.60
C ASN A 153 10.62 22.73 2.84
N PRO A 154 11.68 23.05 2.08
CA PRO A 154 12.95 22.31 2.15
C PRO A 154 13.63 22.35 3.52
N ALA A 155 13.42 23.41 4.31
CA ALA A 155 13.97 23.55 5.66
C ALA A 155 13.57 22.38 6.59
N ARG A 156 12.38 21.81 6.35
CA ARG A 156 11.84 20.69 7.12
C ARG A 156 11.86 19.35 6.37
N ALA A 157 12.58 19.24 5.25
CA ALA A 157 12.61 18.02 4.45
C ALA A 157 13.00 16.75 5.26
N HIS A 158 13.96 16.88 6.17
CA HIS A 158 14.40 15.78 7.04
C HIS A 158 13.29 15.26 7.97
N LEU A 159 12.39 16.15 8.43
CA LEU A 159 11.23 15.81 9.24
C LEU A 159 10.26 14.94 8.44
N TYR A 160 9.90 15.40 7.23
CA TYR A 160 8.96 14.71 6.36
C TYR A 160 9.47 13.33 5.95
N GLN A 161 10.77 13.20 5.61
CA GLN A 161 11.38 11.91 5.27
C GLN A 161 11.37 10.91 6.43
N ARG A 162 11.66 11.37 7.66
CA ARG A 162 11.61 10.51 8.84
C ARG A 162 10.18 10.05 9.11
N ASN A 163 9.23 10.98 9.12
CA ASN A 163 7.84 10.69 9.41
C ASN A 163 7.20 9.80 8.34
N ARG A 164 7.59 9.95 7.08
CA ARG A 164 7.20 9.04 5.98
C ARG A 164 7.57 7.59 6.28
N ARG A 165 8.78 7.32 6.80
CA ARG A 165 9.20 5.94 7.14
C ARG A 165 8.30 5.33 8.22
N GLU A 166 7.98 6.10 9.25
CA GLU A 166 7.06 5.68 10.32
C GLU A 166 5.64 5.42 9.79
N LEU A 167 5.13 6.32 8.95
CA LEU A 167 3.82 6.20 8.34
C LEU A 167 3.74 4.99 7.41
N ASN A 168 4.73 4.79 6.53
CA ASN A 168 4.76 3.66 5.60
C ASN A 168 4.80 2.32 6.33
N ALA A 169 5.51 2.23 7.46
CA ALA A 169 5.52 1.03 8.29
C ALA A 169 4.11 0.69 8.82
N LYS A 170 3.37 1.70 9.33
CA LYS A 170 1.99 1.53 9.80
C LYS A 170 1.04 1.13 8.66
N LEU A 171 1.10 1.82 7.53
CA LEU A 171 0.25 1.56 6.36
C LEU A 171 0.51 0.16 5.78
N ALA A 172 1.78 -0.26 5.68
CA ALA A 172 2.15 -1.60 5.23
C ALA A 172 1.69 -2.70 6.20
N GLU A 173 1.66 -2.44 7.49
CA GLU A 173 1.09 -3.37 8.47
C GLU A 173 -0.40 -3.60 8.25
N ILE A 174 -1.15 -2.52 8.02
CA ILE A 174 -2.59 -2.54 7.73
C ILE A 174 -2.87 -3.30 6.44
N ASP A 175 -2.13 -2.99 5.35
CA ASP A 175 -2.25 -3.69 4.07
C ASP A 175 -2.05 -5.20 4.24
N ARG A 176 -0.99 -5.61 4.96
CA ARG A 176 -0.75 -7.03 5.27
C ARG A 176 -1.92 -7.64 6.06
N ARG A 177 -2.36 -6.97 7.13
CA ARG A 177 -3.45 -7.47 7.98
C ARG A 177 -4.72 -7.70 7.17
N TYR A 178 -5.06 -6.78 6.28
CA TYR A 178 -6.21 -6.91 5.43
C TYR A 178 -6.00 -8.00 4.39
N GLU A 179 -4.88 -8.02 3.70
CA GLU A 179 -4.67 -9.05 2.69
C GLU A 179 -4.69 -10.50 3.25
N TYR A 180 -4.22 -10.71 4.48
CA TYR A 180 -4.30 -12.02 5.15
C TYR A 180 -5.69 -12.31 5.74
N GLY A 181 -6.32 -11.36 6.42
CA GLY A 181 -7.65 -11.51 7.03
C GLY A 181 -8.79 -11.63 6.00
N TYR A 182 -8.56 -11.14 4.78
CA TYR A 182 -9.57 -11.04 3.73
C TYR A 182 -9.58 -12.21 2.74
N ARG A 183 -8.80 -13.27 2.97
CA ARG A 183 -8.85 -14.47 2.13
C ARG A 183 -10.20 -15.17 2.08
N GLY A 184 -11.14 -14.80 2.95
CA GLY A 184 -12.54 -15.16 2.76
C GLY A 184 -13.50 -13.99 2.52
N LEU A 185 -13.02 -12.77 2.33
CA LEU A 185 -13.75 -11.63 1.73
C LEU A 185 -14.55 -12.02 0.48
N SER A 186 -13.98 -12.99 -0.24
CA SER A 186 -14.52 -13.64 -1.44
C SER A 186 -15.73 -14.54 -1.20
N GLN A 187 -16.08 -14.86 0.05
CA GLN A 187 -17.24 -15.66 0.41
C GLN A 187 -18.38 -14.76 0.88
N GLY A 188 -19.23 -14.41 -0.08
CA GLY A 188 -20.41 -13.61 0.13
C GLY A 188 -20.50 -12.44 -0.83
N VAL A 189 -21.73 -12.09 -1.21
CA VAL A 189 -21.98 -10.97 -2.11
C VAL A 189 -22.49 -9.80 -1.29
N VAL A 190 -21.79 -8.68 -1.40
CA VAL A 190 -22.11 -7.43 -0.73
C VAL A 190 -22.88 -6.53 -1.70
N LEU A 191 -24.04 -6.04 -1.28
CA LEU A 191 -24.74 -4.98 -1.96
C LEU A 191 -24.32 -3.64 -1.36
N LEU A 192 -23.98 -2.66 -2.21
CA LEU A 192 -23.64 -1.32 -1.78
C LEU A 192 -24.80 -0.36 -2.04
N TYR A 193 -25.13 0.46 -1.05
CA TYR A 193 -26.07 1.56 -1.27
C TYR A 193 -25.43 2.66 -2.13
N TYR A 194 -24.17 3.01 -1.85
CA TYR A 194 -23.35 3.96 -2.61
C TYR A 194 -22.04 3.32 -3.06
N ASP A 195 -21.46 3.78 -4.16
CA ASP A 195 -20.22 3.24 -4.75
C ASP A 195 -18.95 3.74 -4.02
N SER A 196 -18.85 3.53 -2.70
CA SER A 196 -17.70 4.00 -1.89
C SER A 196 -16.56 2.99 -1.76
N LEU A 197 -16.71 1.77 -2.31
CA LEU A 197 -15.76 0.66 -2.12
C LEU A 197 -15.13 0.13 -3.42
N GLN A 198 -15.17 0.88 -4.53
CA GLN A 198 -14.59 0.42 -5.79
C GLN A 198 -13.09 0.09 -5.65
N TYR A 199 -12.31 0.97 -5.01
CA TYR A 199 -10.89 0.76 -4.73
C TYR A 199 -10.65 -0.42 -3.78
N PHE A 200 -11.39 -0.45 -2.68
CA PHE A 200 -11.28 -1.48 -1.65
C PHE A 200 -11.60 -2.88 -2.20
N SER A 201 -12.69 -3.00 -2.96
CA SER A 201 -13.13 -4.28 -3.53
C SER A 201 -12.12 -4.85 -4.53
N GLN A 202 -11.52 -3.99 -5.36
CA GLN A 202 -10.42 -4.39 -6.25
C GLN A 202 -9.16 -4.76 -5.48
N ALA A 203 -8.87 -4.09 -4.37
CA ALA A 203 -7.67 -4.32 -3.58
C ALA A 203 -7.69 -5.64 -2.84
N TYR A 204 -8.84 -5.97 -2.24
CA TYR A 204 -8.99 -7.11 -1.34
C TYR A 204 -9.95 -8.18 -1.88
N ALA A 205 -10.21 -8.17 -3.19
CA ALA A 205 -11.01 -9.16 -3.93
C ALA A 205 -12.41 -9.42 -3.33
N MET A 206 -13.07 -8.37 -2.86
CA MET A 206 -14.44 -8.45 -2.33
C MET A 206 -15.45 -8.61 -3.47
N ARG A 207 -16.42 -9.51 -3.31
CA ARG A 207 -17.46 -9.72 -4.33
C ARG A 207 -18.60 -8.72 -4.12
N LEU A 208 -18.65 -7.73 -5.00
CA LEU A 208 -19.76 -6.80 -5.08
C LEU A 208 -20.92 -7.41 -5.89
N GLY A 209 -22.13 -7.22 -5.39
CA GLY A 209 -23.38 -7.45 -6.11
C GLY A 209 -23.80 -6.16 -6.80
N ASP A 210 -25.02 -5.72 -6.51
CA ASP A 210 -25.53 -4.46 -7.06
C ASP A 210 -25.02 -3.24 -6.29
N VAL A 211 -24.88 -2.12 -7.01
CA VAL A 211 -24.68 -0.78 -6.47
C VAL A 211 -25.93 0.06 -6.78
N LEU A 212 -26.62 0.53 -5.74
CA LEU A 212 -27.92 1.18 -5.87
C LEU A 212 -27.85 2.59 -6.45
N SER A 213 -26.93 3.40 -5.94
CA SER A 213 -26.66 4.75 -6.41
C SER A 213 -25.15 4.95 -6.54
N PRO A 214 -24.65 5.76 -7.51
CA PRO A 214 -23.24 6.12 -7.58
C PRO A 214 -22.79 6.83 -6.29
N LEU A 215 -23.19 8.09 -6.11
CA LEU A 215 -22.89 8.92 -4.95
C LEU A 215 -24.00 9.97 -4.75
N PRO A 216 -24.22 10.51 -3.54
CA PRO A 216 -25.14 11.62 -3.32
C PRO A 216 -24.80 12.82 -4.23
N PRO A 217 -25.81 13.59 -4.70
CA PRO A 217 -27.24 13.43 -4.45
C PRO A 217 -27.96 12.54 -5.48
N ALA A 218 -27.25 11.65 -6.20
CA ALA A 218 -27.86 10.84 -7.25
C ALA A 218 -28.99 9.94 -6.69
N PRO A 219 -30.18 9.91 -7.32
CA PRO A 219 -31.30 9.13 -6.84
C PRO A 219 -31.07 7.63 -7.07
N VAL A 220 -31.72 6.79 -6.25
CA VAL A 220 -31.76 5.34 -6.46
C VAL A 220 -32.88 5.01 -7.46
N PRO A 221 -32.59 4.43 -8.64
CA PRO A 221 -33.63 4.03 -9.58
C PRO A 221 -34.52 2.91 -8.99
N THR A 222 -35.84 3.06 -9.07
CA THR A 222 -36.80 2.08 -8.53
C THR A 222 -36.57 0.66 -9.06
N ALA A 223 -36.24 0.52 -10.35
CA ALA A 223 -35.93 -0.78 -10.95
C ALA A 223 -34.74 -1.48 -10.29
N LYS A 224 -33.65 -0.73 -10.02
CA LYS A 224 -32.48 -1.25 -9.29
C LYS A 224 -32.84 -1.65 -7.87
N LEU A 225 -33.64 -0.84 -7.16
CA LEU A 225 -34.10 -1.15 -5.81
C LEU A 225 -34.91 -2.47 -5.76
N LEU A 226 -35.83 -2.66 -6.70
CA LEU A 226 -36.65 -3.89 -6.78
C LEU A 226 -35.81 -5.13 -7.13
N GLN A 227 -34.85 -4.99 -8.06
CA GLN A 227 -33.91 -6.05 -8.42
C GLN A 227 -33.06 -6.45 -7.21
N ALA A 228 -32.45 -5.48 -6.54
CA ALA A 228 -31.67 -5.67 -5.34
C ALA A 228 -32.45 -6.38 -4.22
N ARG A 229 -33.70 -5.95 -3.97
CA ARG A 229 -34.59 -6.62 -3.01
C ARG A 229 -34.85 -8.08 -3.38
N GLY A 230 -35.02 -8.38 -4.68
CA GLY A 230 -35.13 -9.74 -5.19
C GLY A 230 -33.88 -10.58 -4.92
N ASN A 231 -32.69 -10.01 -5.13
CA ASN A 231 -31.40 -10.66 -4.88
C ASN A 231 -31.17 -10.95 -3.38
N ILE A 232 -31.60 -10.05 -2.50
CA ILE A 232 -31.58 -10.28 -1.05
C ILE A 232 -32.53 -11.43 -0.68
N ARG A 233 -33.79 -11.39 -1.15
CA ARG A 233 -34.78 -12.42 -0.86
C ARG A 233 -34.34 -13.82 -1.30
N ASN A 234 -33.64 -13.91 -2.43
CA ASN A 234 -33.14 -15.18 -2.97
C ASN A 234 -31.83 -15.65 -2.31
N GLY A 235 -31.32 -14.93 -1.30
CA GLY A 235 -30.07 -15.26 -0.60
C GLY A 235 -28.81 -15.05 -1.43
N THR A 236 -28.90 -14.34 -2.56
CA THR A 236 -27.74 -14.02 -3.40
C THR A 236 -26.86 -12.97 -2.73
N VAL A 237 -27.48 -11.98 -2.08
CA VAL A 237 -26.81 -10.94 -1.28
C VAL A 237 -26.87 -11.32 0.19
N GLN A 238 -25.73 -11.25 0.87
CA GLN A 238 -25.59 -11.63 2.28
C GLN A 238 -25.48 -10.41 3.20
N CYS A 239 -25.00 -9.30 2.66
CA CYS A 239 -24.72 -8.07 3.39
C CYS A 239 -25.13 -6.86 2.55
N VAL A 240 -25.78 -5.88 3.19
CA VAL A 240 -26.04 -4.55 2.63
C VAL A 240 -25.15 -3.56 3.37
N LEU A 241 -24.34 -2.79 2.64
CA LEU A 241 -23.52 -1.72 3.21
C LEU A 241 -24.08 -0.33 2.86
N THR A 242 -24.20 0.50 3.89
CA THR A 242 -24.49 1.93 3.80
C THR A 242 -23.27 2.75 4.19
N GLU A 243 -23.37 4.08 4.12
CA GLU A 243 -22.26 4.99 4.37
C GLU A 243 -22.68 6.11 5.33
N ALA A 244 -21.91 6.31 6.39
CA ALA A 244 -22.20 7.28 7.42
C ALA A 244 -22.18 8.70 6.86
N GLY A 245 -23.25 9.45 7.12
CA GLY A 245 -23.41 10.80 6.56
C GLY A 245 -23.88 10.83 5.11
N MET A 246 -24.28 9.70 4.52
CA MET A 246 -24.99 9.67 3.24
C MET A 246 -26.43 9.13 3.41
N PRO A 247 -27.45 9.79 2.82
CA PRO A 247 -28.84 9.46 3.11
C PRO A 247 -29.32 8.15 2.44
N ALA A 248 -29.48 7.09 3.24
CA ALA A 248 -30.03 5.81 2.79
C ALA A 248 -31.57 5.73 2.85
N ASN A 249 -32.28 6.71 2.28
CA ASN A 249 -33.73 6.92 2.45
C ASN A 249 -34.62 5.71 2.06
N HIS A 250 -34.15 4.82 1.20
CA HIS A 250 -34.91 3.65 0.74
C HIS A 250 -34.47 2.33 1.39
N LEU A 251 -33.64 2.39 2.43
CA LEU A 251 -33.09 1.19 3.07
C LEU A 251 -34.20 0.28 3.63
N SER A 252 -35.21 0.83 4.29
CA SER A 252 -36.36 0.05 4.81
C SER A 252 -37.11 -0.68 3.69
N LEU A 253 -37.37 0.00 2.57
CA LEU A 253 -37.99 -0.63 1.39
C LEU A 253 -37.14 -1.79 0.84
N LEU A 254 -35.82 -1.71 0.97
CA LEU A 254 -34.90 -2.76 0.55
C LEU A 254 -34.89 -3.95 1.51
N THR A 255 -34.94 -3.71 2.84
CA THR A 255 -34.61 -4.74 3.85
C THR A 255 -35.78 -5.23 4.70
N ASP A 256 -36.89 -4.48 4.78
CA ASP A 256 -38.00 -4.83 5.67
C ASP A 256 -38.58 -6.21 5.34
N GLY A 257 -38.73 -7.03 6.38
CA GLY A 257 -39.23 -8.41 6.27
C GLY A 257 -38.25 -9.41 5.65
N LEU A 258 -36.98 -9.02 5.40
CA LEU A 258 -35.94 -9.90 4.87
C LEU A 258 -34.84 -10.15 5.92
N SER A 259 -34.28 -11.36 5.93
CA SER A 259 -33.15 -11.71 6.80
C SER A 259 -31.84 -11.36 6.10
N VAL A 260 -31.39 -10.12 6.24
CA VAL A 260 -30.10 -9.63 5.71
C VAL A 260 -29.38 -8.79 6.75
N LYS A 261 -28.05 -8.90 6.83
CA LYS A 261 -27.24 -8.04 7.70
C LYS A 261 -27.00 -6.70 7.02
N ILE A 262 -26.98 -5.65 7.82
CA ILE A 262 -26.71 -4.27 7.38
C ILE A 262 -25.48 -3.78 8.15
N GLY A 263 -24.50 -3.22 7.43
CA GLY A 263 -23.34 -2.55 8.00
C GLY A 263 -23.29 -1.09 7.54
N GLU A 264 -22.90 -0.19 8.43
CA GLU A 264 -22.68 1.22 8.09
C GLU A 264 -21.18 1.50 8.07
N LEU A 265 -20.66 1.89 6.91
CA LEU A 265 -19.27 2.31 6.74
C LEU A 265 -19.10 3.75 7.23
N ASP A 266 -17.87 4.13 7.56
CA ASP A 266 -17.43 5.50 7.80
C ASP A 266 -16.17 5.77 6.98
N SER A 267 -16.33 5.87 5.67
CA SER A 267 -15.23 6.07 4.70
C SER A 267 -14.58 7.46 4.79
N PHE A 268 -15.15 8.38 5.59
CA PHE A 268 -14.58 9.71 5.85
C PHE A 268 -14.04 9.86 7.28
N GLY A 269 -14.14 8.83 8.12
CA GLY A 269 -13.70 8.87 9.50
C GLY A 269 -14.40 9.94 10.35
N ARG A 270 -15.69 10.15 10.10
CA ARG A 270 -16.55 11.14 10.78
C ARG A 270 -16.57 10.95 12.28
N GLN A 271 -16.55 9.71 12.77
CA GLN A 271 -16.57 9.40 14.20
C GLN A 271 -15.19 9.54 14.88
N PHE A 272 -14.11 9.64 14.09
CA PHE A 272 -12.75 9.72 14.61
C PHE A 272 -12.25 11.17 14.70
N GLN A 273 -11.37 11.39 15.67
CA GLN A 273 -10.70 12.68 15.85
C GLN A 273 -9.67 12.90 14.74
N PRO A 274 -9.64 14.08 14.10
CA PRO A 274 -8.61 14.41 13.12
C PRO A 274 -7.20 14.26 13.70
N GLY A 275 -6.28 13.72 12.90
CA GLY A 275 -4.88 13.55 13.28
C GLY A 275 -4.22 12.29 12.71
N PRO A 276 -2.96 12.02 13.10
CA PRO A 276 -2.13 10.98 12.51
C PRO A 276 -2.70 9.55 12.56
N GLU A 277 -3.52 9.24 13.56
CA GLU A 277 -4.04 7.88 13.75
C GLU A 277 -5.39 7.63 13.04
N LEU A 278 -6.06 8.69 12.56
CA LEU A 278 -7.43 8.60 12.03
C LEU A 278 -7.55 7.60 10.88
N TYR A 279 -6.65 7.65 9.90
CA TYR A 279 -6.75 6.79 8.71
C TYR A 279 -6.73 5.30 9.10
N VAL A 280 -5.84 4.93 10.01
CA VAL A 280 -5.72 3.56 10.51
C VAL A 280 -7.00 3.11 11.21
N GLN A 281 -7.50 3.93 12.13
CA GLN A 281 -8.72 3.67 12.88
C GLN A 281 -9.94 3.53 11.96
N MET A 282 -10.05 4.42 10.97
CA MET A 282 -11.10 4.42 9.96
C MET A 282 -11.09 3.12 9.14
N MET A 283 -9.91 2.73 8.65
CA MET A 283 -9.77 1.52 7.86
C MET A 283 -10.07 0.26 8.68
N ASP A 284 -9.62 0.20 9.94
CA ASP A 284 -9.88 -0.94 10.83
C ASP A 284 -11.37 -1.05 11.18
N TYR A 285 -12.03 0.08 11.40
CA TYR A 285 -13.47 0.12 11.62
C TYR A 285 -14.25 -0.39 10.41
N ASN A 286 -13.99 0.16 9.22
CA ASN A 286 -14.68 -0.24 7.98
C ASN A 286 -14.47 -1.72 7.68
N THR A 287 -13.25 -2.20 7.89
CA THR A 287 -12.90 -3.63 7.85
C THR A 287 -13.77 -4.46 8.78
N GLY A 288 -13.90 -4.04 10.04
CA GLY A 288 -14.71 -4.72 11.04
C GLY A 288 -16.19 -4.76 10.67
N VAL A 289 -16.73 -3.65 10.16
CA VAL A 289 -18.11 -3.55 9.67
C VAL A 289 -18.35 -4.57 8.55
N ILE A 290 -17.47 -4.62 7.55
CA ILE A 290 -17.58 -5.54 6.41
C ILE A 290 -17.54 -7.00 6.89
N ASN A 291 -16.57 -7.35 7.76
CA ASN A 291 -16.45 -8.70 8.32
C ASN A 291 -17.69 -9.14 9.10
N ASN A 292 -18.18 -8.29 9.99
CA ASN A 292 -19.35 -8.57 10.82
C ASN A 292 -20.62 -8.74 9.98
N CYS A 293 -20.78 -7.88 8.96
CA CYS A 293 -21.91 -7.93 8.03
C CYS A 293 -21.89 -9.19 7.17
N LEU A 294 -20.72 -9.74 6.84
CA LEU A 294 -20.59 -11.02 6.14
C LEU A 294 -20.66 -12.25 7.07
N GLY A 295 -20.94 -12.07 8.38
CA GLY A 295 -21.14 -13.18 9.31
C GLY A 295 -19.87 -13.92 9.73
N ARG A 296 -18.72 -13.24 9.68
CA ARG A 296 -17.41 -13.78 10.08
C ARG A 296 -17.10 -13.40 11.52
N GLU A 297 -17.73 -14.06 12.47
CA GLU A 297 -17.52 -13.79 13.91
C GLU A 297 -16.26 -14.43 14.52
N ASP A 298 -15.45 -15.16 13.73
CA ASP A 298 -14.37 -16.03 14.24
C ASP A 298 -12.96 -15.71 13.70
N GLN A 299 -12.58 -14.43 13.68
CA GLN A 299 -11.18 -13.99 13.53
C GLN A 299 -10.86 -12.98 14.66
N PRO A 300 -9.70 -13.09 15.33
CA PRO A 300 -9.52 -12.62 16.70
C PRO A 300 -9.67 -11.10 16.83
N LYS A 301 -10.41 -10.71 17.88
CA LYS A 301 -10.52 -9.36 18.41
C LYS A 301 -9.13 -8.70 18.54
N ASN A 302 -9.02 -7.47 18.05
CA ASN A 302 -8.05 -6.44 18.42
C ASN A 302 -6.72 -6.94 19.01
N VAL A 303 -5.75 -7.21 18.14
CA VAL A 303 -4.32 -7.09 18.49
C VAL A 303 -3.90 -5.65 18.18
N TYR A 304 -4.47 -4.71 18.92
CA TYR A 304 -3.80 -3.46 19.21
C TYR A 304 -3.60 -3.45 20.72
N LEU A 305 -2.36 -3.18 21.13
CA LEU A 305 -1.84 -3.29 22.49
C LEU A 305 -1.33 -4.70 22.87
N ASP A 306 -0.28 -5.18 22.19
CA ASP A 306 0.90 -5.56 22.99
C ASP A 306 2.19 -5.41 22.18
N SER A 307 3.22 -4.99 22.89
CA SER A 307 4.53 -4.63 22.38
C SER A 307 5.37 -5.91 22.23
N GLY A 308 5.86 -6.17 21.02
CA GLY A 308 6.93 -7.16 20.78
C GLY A 308 6.46 -8.62 20.75
N GLY A 309 6.39 -9.22 19.55
CA GLY A 309 6.12 -10.64 19.39
C GLY A 309 6.58 -11.15 18.02
N ARG A 310 7.51 -12.10 18.05
CA ARG A 310 8.12 -12.83 16.93
C ARG A 310 7.05 -13.54 16.08
N ALA A 311 7.23 -13.56 14.75
CA ALA A 311 6.35 -14.28 13.82
C ALA A 311 6.31 -15.80 14.13
N PRO A 312 5.14 -16.46 14.11
CA PRO A 312 5.04 -17.91 14.29
C PRO A 312 5.45 -18.67 13.01
N ASP A 313 6.17 -19.79 13.21
CA ASP A 313 6.84 -20.65 12.22
C ASP A 313 6.16 -20.76 10.84
N GLU A 314 6.84 -20.21 9.81
CA GLU A 314 6.36 -20.11 8.43
C GLU A 314 6.71 -21.35 7.59
N LYS A 315 5.68 -21.99 7.03
CA LYS A 315 5.80 -22.98 5.96
C LYS A 315 6.27 -22.29 4.66
N ILE A 316 7.33 -22.80 4.02
CA ILE A 316 7.83 -22.30 2.73
C ILE A 316 6.82 -22.55 1.61
N GLY A 317 6.54 -21.51 0.81
CA GLY A 317 5.59 -21.50 -0.28
C GLY A 317 4.32 -20.70 0.06
N GLY A 318 3.43 -20.58 -0.91
CA GLY A 318 2.18 -19.84 -0.74
C GLY A 318 1.64 -19.32 -2.07
N PRO A 319 0.40 -18.78 -2.06
CA PRO A 319 -0.22 -18.28 -3.27
C PRO A 319 0.48 -17.00 -3.75
N PHE A 320 0.88 -16.99 -5.02
CA PHE A 320 1.45 -15.82 -5.68
C PHE A 320 0.73 -15.54 -6.99
N MET A 321 0.91 -14.31 -7.48
CA MET A 321 0.42 -13.89 -8.78
C MET A 321 1.48 -12.99 -9.40
N LEU A 322 2.03 -13.40 -10.53
CA LEU A 322 3.14 -12.78 -11.24
C LEU A 322 2.86 -12.74 -12.73
N THR A 323 3.68 -12.01 -13.47
CA THR A 323 3.60 -11.89 -14.92
C THR A 323 4.77 -12.62 -15.55
N ASP A 324 4.52 -13.49 -16.52
CA ASP A 324 5.57 -14.19 -17.23
C ASP A 324 6.23 -13.32 -18.32
N GLN A 325 7.26 -13.87 -18.96
CA GLN A 325 7.99 -13.22 -20.03
C GLN A 325 7.16 -12.95 -21.30
N PHE A 326 5.92 -13.43 -21.37
CA PHE A 326 4.97 -13.18 -22.46
C PHE A 326 3.85 -12.23 -22.06
N GLY A 327 3.89 -11.68 -20.84
CA GLY A 327 2.84 -10.79 -20.32
C GLY A 327 1.61 -11.53 -19.79
N ARG A 328 1.68 -12.85 -19.63
CA ARG A 328 0.58 -13.66 -19.10
C ARG A 328 0.64 -13.70 -17.58
N LEU A 329 -0.53 -13.73 -16.96
CA LEU A 329 -0.65 -13.89 -15.52
C LEU A 329 -0.36 -15.35 -15.14
N ILE A 330 0.53 -15.55 -14.17
CA ILE A 330 0.90 -16.85 -13.62
C ILE A 330 0.68 -16.85 -12.12
N THR A 331 0.19 -17.96 -11.59
CA THR A 331 -0.13 -18.16 -10.18
C THR A 331 0.53 -19.41 -9.60
N ASP A 332 0.42 -19.60 -8.30
CA ASP A 332 0.86 -20.85 -7.64
C ASP A 332 0.15 -22.10 -8.18
N LYS A 333 -1.07 -21.95 -8.72
CA LYS A 333 -1.82 -23.06 -9.33
C LYS A 333 -1.19 -23.57 -10.62
N ASP A 334 -0.39 -22.73 -11.29
CA ASP A 334 0.38 -23.11 -12.46
C ASP A 334 1.62 -23.96 -12.10
N LEU A 335 1.88 -24.14 -10.80
CA LEU A 335 2.87 -25.10 -10.27
C LEU A 335 2.30 -26.51 -10.08
N LEU A 336 1.01 -26.74 -10.38
CA LEU A 336 0.38 -28.04 -10.20
C LEU A 336 0.66 -28.97 -11.40
N GLY A 337 0.86 -30.25 -11.11
CA GLY A 337 0.96 -31.32 -12.11
C GLY A 337 2.38 -31.61 -12.63
N ASN A 338 3.36 -30.73 -12.40
CA ASN A 338 4.77 -30.96 -12.74
C ASN A 338 5.68 -30.68 -11.55
N TYR A 339 6.95 -31.06 -11.64
CA TYR A 339 7.94 -30.56 -10.67
C TYR A 339 8.44 -29.19 -11.13
N HIS A 340 8.58 -28.26 -10.20
CA HIS A 340 9.06 -26.92 -10.50
C HIS A 340 10.32 -26.61 -9.71
N ILE A 341 11.30 -25.98 -10.35
CA ILE A 341 12.52 -25.52 -9.70
C ILE A 341 12.55 -24.00 -9.79
N LEU A 342 12.29 -23.34 -8.67
CA LEU A 342 12.26 -21.88 -8.58
C LEU A 342 13.63 -21.33 -8.18
N PHE A 343 14.07 -20.29 -8.86
CA PHE A 343 15.25 -19.50 -8.51
C PHE A 343 14.89 -18.02 -8.46
N PHE A 344 15.27 -17.34 -7.38
CA PHE A 344 15.06 -15.91 -7.21
C PHE A 344 16.35 -15.17 -7.53
N GLY A 345 16.29 -14.18 -8.41
CA GLY A 345 17.47 -13.45 -8.87
C GLY A 345 17.10 -12.19 -9.67
N TYR A 346 18.06 -11.56 -10.33
CA TYR A 346 17.81 -10.38 -11.17
C TYR A 346 18.72 -10.37 -12.39
N THR A 347 18.27 -9.79 -13.50
CA THR A 347 18.98 -9.91 -14.79
C THR A 347 20.29 -9.13 -14.87
N PHE A 348 20.50 -8.20 -13.92
CA PHE A 348 21.73 -7.40 -13.81
C PHE A 348 22.79 -8.01 -12.87
N CYS A 349 22.53 -9.21 -12.34
CA CYS A 349 23.46 -9.89 -11.44
C CYS A 349 24.70 -10.36 -12.22
N PRO A 350 25.93 -9.96 -11.81
CA PRO A 350 27.13 -10.15 -12.62
C PRO A 350 27.68 -11.59 -12.65
N ASP A 351 27.32 -12.44 -11.69
CA ASP A 351 27.91 -13.79 -11.55
C ASP A 351 26.95 -14.85 -11.00
N ILE A 352 26.43 -14.66 -9.77
CA ILE A 352 25.70 -15.71 -9.05
C ILE A 352 24.46 -16.21 -9.80
N CYS A 353 23.63 -15.30 -10.33
CA CYS A 353 22.43 -15.66 -11.08
C CYS A 353 22.73 -16.41 -12.38
N PRO A 354 23.56 -15.88 -13.32
CA PRO A 354 23.84 -16.61 -14.55
C PRO A 354 24.52 -17.97 -14.30
N THR A 355 25.43 -18.05 -13.32
CA THR A 355 26.09 -19.32 -12.95
C THR A 355 25.08 -20.34 -12.40
N SER A 356 24.16 -19.93 -11.52
CA SER A 356 23.13 -20.82 -10.95
C SER A 356 22.15 -21.35 -12.01
N LEU A 357 21.74 -20.50 -12.95
CA LEU A 357 20.85 -20.90 -14.06
C LEU A 357 21.55 -21.86 -15.02
N GLN A 358 22.84 -21.68 -15.30
CA GLN A 358 23.62 -22.64 -16.08
C GLN A 358 23.76 -23.99 -15.38
N VAL A 359 23.99 -24.00 -14.06
CA VAL A 359 24.01 -25.22 -13.24
C VAL A 359 22.68 -25.96 -13.35
N LEU A 360 21.56 -25.25 -13.21
CA LEU A 360 20.21 -25.80 -13.33
C LEU A 360 19.98 -26.41 -14.72
N THR A 361 20.20 -25.63 -15.78
CA THR A 361 20.03 -26.11 -17.16
C THR A 361 20.91 -27.32 -17.45
N ARG A 362 22.17 -27.32 -16.98
CA ARG A 362 23.09 -28.44 -17.19
C ARG A 362 22.64 -29.69 -16.42
N ALA A 363 22.12 -29.53 -15.20
CA ALA A 363 21.56 -30.64 -14.43
C ALA A 363 20.38 -31.29 -15.16
N LEU A 364 19.46 -30.48 -15.70
CA LEU A 364 18.33 -30.98 -16.49
C LEU A 364 18.79 -31.70 -17.78
N GLN A 365 19.85 -31.23 -18.44
CA GLN A 365 20.45 -31.95 -19.57
C GLN A 365 21.07 -33.30 -19.17
N ILE A 366 21.71 -33.38 -18.00
CA ILE A 366 22.28 -34.64 -17.47
C ILE A 366 21.18 -35.67 -17.19
N LEU A 367 19.97 -35.22 -16.83
CA LEU A 367 18.80 -36.09 -16.64
C LEU A 367 18.22 -36.64 -17.96
N GLY A 368 18.57 -36.08 -19.11
CA GLY A 368 18.01 -36.47 -20.40
C GLY A 368 16.48 -36.29 -20.43
N GLU A 369 15.75 -37.28 -20.95
CA GLU A 369 14.28 -37.22 -21.03
C GLU A 369 13.60 -37.07 -19.66
N ALA A 370 14.20 -37.58 -18.58
CA ALA A 370 13.66 -37.41 -17.23
C ALA A 370 13.67 -35.95 -16.78
N GLY A 371 14.55 -35.13 -17.33
CA GLY A 371 14.64 -33.69 -17.06
C GLY A 371 13.41 -32.92 -17.52
N ASN A 372 12.65 -33.43 -18.51
CA ASN A 372 11.45 -32.76 -19.05
C ASN A 372 10.30 -32.62 -18.05
N ARG A 373 10.38 -33.29 -16.90
CA ARG A 373 9.39 -33.22 -15.82
C ARG A 373 9.61 -32.06 -14.86
N PHE A 374 10.79 -31.44 -14.92
CA PHE A 374 11.17 -30.32 -14.09
C PHE A 374 11.12 -29.05 -14.93
N ILE A 375 10.21 -28.15 -14.57
CA ILE A 375 10.08 -26.86 -15.22
C ILE A 375 10.94 -25.86 -14.42
N PRO A 376 11.95 -25.20 -15.03
CA PRO A 376 12.78 -24.22 -14.35
C PRO A 376 12.14 -22.82 -14.41
N TRP A 377 12.11 -22.12 -13.28
CA TRP A 377 11.48 -20.81 -13.12
C TRP A 377 12.49 -19.81 -12.54
N PHE A 378 12.62 -18.68 -13.21
CA PHE A 378 13.40 -17.53 -12.76
C PHE A 378 12.43 -16.44 -12.29
N ILE A 379 12.43 -16.13 -11.00
CA ILE A 379 11.59 -15.08 -10.41
C ILE A 379 12.48 -13.86 -10.15
N SER A 380 12.20 -12.75 -10.82
CA SER A 380 12.96 -11.52 -10.62
C SER A 380 12.70 -10.92 -9.23
N ILE A 381 13.76 -10.55 -8.51
CA ILE A 381 13.71 -9.73 -7.30
C ILE A 381 13.87 -8.22 -7.57
N ASP A 382 14.03 -7.83 -8.83
CA ASP A 382 14.29 -6.44 -9.26
C ASP A 382 13.32 -6.02 -10.38
N PRO A 383 12.01 -5.94 -10.09
CA PRO A 383 10.99 -5.65 -11.09
C PRO A 383 11.06 -4.22 -11.66
N GLU A 384 11.88 -3.35 -11.07
CA GLU A 384 12.15 -2.01 -11.61
C GLU A 384 12.92 -2.10 -12.93
N ARG A 385 13.94 -2.96 -13.00
CA ARG A 385 14.77 -3.19 -14.19
C ARG A 385 14.31 -4.38 -15.04
N ASP A 386 13.80 -5.41 -14.38
CA ASP A 386 13.43 -6.68 -15.02
C ASP A 386 11.97 -6.66 -15.50
N LYS A 387 11.69 -5.82 -16.49
CA LYS A 387 10.40 -5.82 -17.22
C LYS A 387 10.28 -7.05 -18.12
N VAL A 388 9.07 -7.30 -18.59
CA VAL A 388 8.71 -8.48 -19.40
C VAL A 388 9.65 -8.68 -20.59
N GLU A 389 10.00 -7.61 -21.31
CA GLU A 389 10.88 -7.64 -22.49
C GLU A 389 12.28 -8.11 -22.12
N ARG A 390 12.86 -7.52 -21.07
CA ARG A 390 14.22 -7.85 -20.59
C ARG A 390 14.29 -9.26 -20.03
N LEU A 391 13.25 -9.68 -19.30
CA LEU A 391 13.16 -11.05 -18.81
C LEU A 391 13.11 -12.06 -19.94
N ARG A 392 12.31 -11.79 -20.99
CA ARG A 392 12.21 -12.67 -22.17
C ARG A 392 13.57 -12.89 -22.81
N GLU A 393 14.33 -11.83 -23.03
CA GLU A 393 15.69 -11.93 -23.56
C GLU A 393 16.60 -12.73 -22.63
N TYR A 394 16.55 -12.44 -21.33
CA TYR A 394 17.42 -13.06 -20.34
C TYR A 394 17.19 -14.58 -20.20
N VAL A 395 15.95 -15.03 -19.98
CA VAL A 395 15.67 -16.46 -19.75
C VAL A 395 15.91 -17.32 -21.00
N ASN A 396 15.76 -16.73 -22.20
CA ASN A 396 16.02 -17.43 -23.46
C ASN A 396 17.49 -17.90 -23.61
N TYR A 397 18.45 -17.25 -22.96
CA TYR A 397 19.86 -17.71 -22.97
C TYR A 397 20.07 -19.05 -22.26
N PHE A 398 19.17 -19.42 -21.35
CA PHE A 398 19.34 -20.59 -20.47
C PHE A 398 18.48 -21.79 -20.89
N GLY A 399 17.63 -21.65 -21.92
CA GLY A 399 16.89 -22.77 -22.54
C GLY A 399 15.42 -22.45 -22.83
N GLN A 400 14.85 -23.14 -23.82
CA GLN A 400 13.49 -22.87 -24.34
C GLN A 400 12.36 -23.12 -23.33
N ASN A 401 12.60 -23.94 -22.30
CA ASN A 401 11.58 -24.31 -21.31
C ASN A 401 11.64 -23.47 -20.01
N MET A 402 12.51 -22.45 -19.95
CA MET A 402 12.62 -21.60 -18.76
C MET A 402 11.52 -20.55 -18.71
N VAL A 403 10.83 -20.49 -17.58
CA VAL A 403 9.79 -19.49 -17.31
C VAL A 403 10.41 -18.33 -16.54
N GLY A 404 10.28 -17.11 -17.06
CA GLY A 404 10.73 -15.89 -16.40
C GLY A 404 9.56 -15.13 -15.84
N LEU A 405 9.57 -14.81 -14.54
CA LEU A 405 8.51 -14.10 -13.85
C LEU A 405 8.98 -12.76 -13.30
N THR A 406 8.15 -11.73 -13.47
CA THR A 406 8.25 -10.43 -12.81
C THR A 406 6.89 -10.01 -12.26
N GLY A 407 6.81 -8.86 -11.60
CA GLY A 407 5.56 -8.34 -11.05
C GLY A 407 5.75 -6.91 -10.57
N SER A 408 4.83 -6.40 -9.76
CA SER A 408 5.11 -5.18 -8.98
C SER A 408 6.12 -5.48 -7.88
N ILE A 409 6.80 -4.44 -7.36
CA ILE A 409 7.68 -4.55 -6.20
C ILE A 409 6.99 -5.31 -5.05
N SER A 410 5.72 -4.98 -4.77
CA SER A 410 4.94 -5.65 -3.73
C SER A 410 4.63 -7.12 -4.01
N MET A 411 4.40 -7.51 -5.28
CA MET A 411 4.22 -8.92 -5.66
C MET A 411 5.50 -9.71 -5.47
N ILE A 412 6.64 -9.12 -5.89
CA ILE A 412 7.96 -9.71 -5.74
C ILE A 412 8.35 -9.88 -4.27
N GLU A 413 8.17 -8.84 -3.45
CA GLU A 413 8.44 -8.91 -2.01
C GLU A 413 7.61 -10.00 -1.33
N ARG A 414 6.34 -10.16 -1.74
CA ARG A 414 5.44 -11.18 -1.19
C ARG A 414 5.91 -12.58 -1.52
N VAL A 415 6.18 -12.86 -2.80
CA VAL A 415 6.64 -14.19 -3.20
C VAL A 415 8.01 -14.47 -2.59
N ALA A 416 8.90 -13.48 -2.51
CA ALA A 416 10.18 -13.62 -1.84
C ALA A 416 9.98 -14.00 -0.36
N ARG A 417 9.12 -13.31 0.39
CA ARG A 417 8.81 -13.66 1.79
C ARG A 417 8.23 -15.07 1.94
N GLN A 418 7.26 -15.46 1.09
CA GLN A 418 6.66 -16.81 1.13
C GLN A 418 7.71 -17.92 0.94
N TYR A 419 8.70 -17.65 0.11
CA TYR A 419 9.81 -18.56 -0.12
C TYR A 419 11.01 -18.30 0.81
N GLN A 420 10.84 -17.44 1.83
CA GLN A 420 11.87 -17.02 2.79
C GLN A 420 13.15 -16.53 2.10
N VAL A 421 12.97 -15.83 0.98
CA VAL A 421 13.99 -15.13 0.22
C VAL A 421 14.08 -13.71 0.74
N SER A 422 15.21 -13.39 1.34
CA SER A 422 15.57 -12.03 1.72
C SER A 422 16.33 -11.39 0.57
N TYR A 423 16.05 -10.14 0.26
CA TYR A 423 16.86 -9.36 -0.66
C TYR A 423 16.92 -7.89 -0.25
N GLU A 424 18.00 -7.22 -0.60
CA GLU A 424 18.27 -5.83 -0.29
C GLU A 424 18.96 -5.15 -1.48
N LYS A 425 18.56 -3.91 -1.75
CA LYS A 425 19.16 -3.08 -2.80
C LYS A 425 20.42 -2.44 -2.25
N VAL A 426 21.58 -2.78 -2.81
CA VAL A 426 22.88 -2.26 -2.37
C VAL A 426 23.35 -1.22 -3.38
N MET A 427 23.59 -0.02 -2.87
CA MET A 427 24.18 1.07 -3.63
C MET A 427 25.64 1.26 -3.21
N GLU A 428 26.55 1.35 -4.18
CA GLU A 428 27.93 1.75 -3.91
C GLU A 428 27.97 3.22 -3.48
N GLU A 429 28.72 3.51 -2.42
CA GLU A 429 28.87 4.87 -1.89
C GLU A 429 29.55 5.77 -2.94
N GLY A 430 28.84 6.80 -3.41
CA GLY A 430 29.30 7.69 -4.47
C GLY A 430 29.17 7.16 -5.90
N GLY A 431 28.55 5.99 -6.09
CA GLY A 431 28.29 5.38 -7.40
C GLY A 431 27.08 5.96 -8.14
N ASP A 432 26.95 5.65 -9.44
CA ASP A 432 25.76 5.99 -10.23
C ASP A 432 24.53 5.28 -9.64
N PRO A 433 23.44 6.00 -9.26
CA PRO A 433 22.22 5.40 -8.72
C PRO A 433 21.57 4.34 -9.62
N ARG A 434 21.95 4.26 -10.91
CA ARG A 434 21.48 3.26 -11.87
C ARG A 434 22.28 1.95 -11.85
N LEU A 435 23.46 1.93 -11.21
CA LEU A 435 24.38 0.78 -11.14
C LEU A 435 24.33 0.05 -9.78
N TYR A 436 23.14 -0.05 -9.19
CA TYR A 436 22.95 -0.79 -7.94
C TYR A 436 22.94 -2.30 -8.15
N THR A 437 23.39 -3.04 -7.14
CA THR A 437 23.25 -4.50 -7.06
C THR A 437 22.12 -4.87 -6.10
N MET A 438 21.72 -6.12 -6.12
CA MET A 438 20.80 -6.68 -5.13
C MET A 438 21.53 -7.78 -4.37
N ASP A 439 21.67 -7.63 -3.06
CA ASP A 439 22.02 -8.72 -2.16
C ASP A 439 20.79 -9.60 -1.99
N HIS A 440 20.90 -10.92 -2.14
CA HIS A 440 19.76 -11.81 -1.92
C HIS A 440 20.16 -13.21 -1.45
N SER A 441 19.27 -13.88 -0.73
CA SER A 441 19.50 -15.27 -0.34
C SER A 441 19.35 -16.19 -1.56
N ALA A 442 20.47 -16.75 -2.00
CA ALA A 442 20.53 -17.59 -3.19
C ALA A 442 20.26 -19.08 -2.86
N GLY A 443 19.46 -19.74 -3.69
CA GLY A 443 19.17 -21.18 -3.60
C GLY A 443 18.08 -21.60 -4.58
N LEU A 444 18.03 -22.90 -4.89
CA LEU A 444 17.04 -23.49 -5.80
C LEU A 444 15.95 -24.16 -4.97
N PHE A 445 14.68 -23.83 -5.20
CA PHE A 445 13.54 -24.39 -4.48
C PHE A 445 12.86 -25.44 -5.34
N LEU A 446 12.76 -26.68 -4.85
CA LEU A 446 12.01 -27.74 -5.50
C LEU A 446 10.59 -27.78 -4.99
N ILE A 447 9.63 -27.67 -5.90
CA ILE A 447 8.20 -27.73 -5.66
C ILE A 447 7.65 -28.99 -6.31
N GLY A 448 6.82 -29.72 -5.56
CA GLY A 448 6.18 -30.95 -6.02
C GLY A 448 4.97 -30.69 -6.93
N PRO A 449 4.47 -31.73 -7.62
CA PRO A 449 3.27 -31.64 -8.46
C PRO A 449 1.99 -31.26 -7.71
N ASP A 450 2.00 -31.34 -6.38
CA ASP A 450 0.93 -30.90 -5.48
C ASP A 450 1.07 -29.42 -5.08
N GLY A 451 2.05 -28.71 -5.63
CA GLY A 451 2.35 -27.32 -5.33
C GLY A 451 3.04 -27.12 -3.98
N GLN A 452 3.45 -28.18 -3.29
CA GLN A 452 4.11 -28.09 -1.98
C GLN A 452 5.62 -27.98 -2.12
N PHE A 453 6.23 -27.20 -1.22
CA PHE A 453 7.68 -27.14 -1.09
C PHE A 453 8.24 -28.50 -0.64
N ILE A 454 9.22 -29.01 -1.38
CA ILE A 454 9.91 -30.27 -1.07
C ILE A 454 11.24 -29.98 -0.37
N THR A 455 12.12 -29.22 -1.01
CA THR A 455 13.46 -28.94 -0.50
C THR A 455 14.10 -27.72 -1.15
N LYS A 456 15.14 -27.17 -0.51
CA LYS A 456 15.96 -26.08 -1.04
C LYS A 456 17.38 -26.59 -1.23
N PHE A 457 17.92 -26.45 -2.44
CA PHE A 457 19.33 -26.72 -2.73
C PHE A 457 20.15 -25.45 -2.49
N ALA A 458 21.31 -25.64 -1.85
CA ALA A 458 22.23 -24.55 -1.57
C ALA A 458 22.74 -23.90 -2.87
N ASN A 459 22.99 -22.59 -2.80
CA ASN A 459 23.75 -21.90 -3.84
C ASN A 459 25.14 -22.55 -4.00
N GLY A 460 25.59 -22.75 -5.23
CA GLY A 460 26.87 -23.41 -5.52
C GLY A 460 26.84 -24.95 -5.59
N ILE A 461 25.65 -25.58 -5.52
CA ILE A 461 25.50 -27.00 -5.86
C ILE A 461 26.02 -27.25 -7.29
N THR A 462 26.73 -28.35 -7.52
CA THR A 462 27.21 -28.69 -8.88
C THR A 462 26.07 -29.26 -9.73
N SER A 463 26.16 -29.13 -11.05
CA SER A 463 25.14 -29.66 -11.96
C SER A 463 24.96 -31.18 -11.84
N GLN A 464 26.04 -31.92 -11.58
CA GLN A 464 25.97 -33.37 -11.33
C GLN A 464 25.25 -33.68 -10.01
N ALA A 465 25.62 -33.00 -8.91
CA ALA A 465 24.99 -33.22 -7.62
C ALA A 465 23.50 -32.85 -7.65
N LEU A 466 23.13 -31.75 -8.32
CA LEU A 466 21.73 -31.38 -8.52
C LEU A 466 20.99 -32.44 -9.33
N ALA A 467 21.55 -32.92 -10.44
CA ALA A 467 20.94 -33.99 -11.23
C ALA A 467 20.75 -35.28 -10.42
N ASP A 468 21.75 -35.69 -9.65
CA ASP A 468 21.67 -36.89 -8.80
C ASP A 468 20.53 -36.77 -7.77
N ARG A 469 20.37 -35.60 -7.14
CA ARG A 469 19.27 -35.33 -6.20
C ARG A 469 17.91 -35.32 -6.90
N LEU A 470 17.82 -34.74 -8.09
CA LEU A 470 16.56 -34.70 -8.85
C LEU A 470 16.10 -36.10 -9.31
N ARG A 471 17.02 -37.06 -9.55
CA ARG A 471 16.67 -38.45 -9.87
C ARG A 471 15.90 -39.17 -8.77
N GLU A 472 15.99 -38.71 -7.53
CA GLU A 472 15.26 -39.29 -6.39
C GLU A 472 13.74 -39.08 -6.54
N TYR A 473 13.32 -38.07 -7.31
CA TYR A 473 11.92 -37.71 -7.53
C TYR A 473 11.39 -38.34 -8.83
N LYS A 474 10.81 -39.54 -8.69
CA LYS A 474 10.24 -40.34 -9.78
C LYS A 474 8.80 -39.99 -10.13
#